data_AF-A0A255RET0-F1
#
_entry.id   AF-A0A255RET0-F1
#
_cell.length_a   1.000
_cell.length_b   1.000
_cell.length_c   1.000
_cell.angle_alpha   90.00
_cell.angle_beta   90.00
_cell.angle_gamma   90.00
#
_symmetry.space_group_name_H-M   'P 1'
#
loop_
_entity.id
_entity.type
_entity.pdbx_description
1 polymer ?
#
loop_
_entity_poly.entity_id
_entity_poly.type
_entity_poly.pdbx_seq_one_letter_code
_entity_poly.pdbx_strand_id
1 'polypeptide(L)'
;MKKNILITLCLLMLSATITWAQDANFSEIHSNTSQQSRTPEGDRHHYGLWAKDKLMSPPQFKSHWKSAADSIQKRREFVNLCGKAFGYYDEKDALNTVIYGDSALRTGFDNDQIYFYVALSYEQLGDYKQAERTFKQARSRGIPNAGRALKAFRKRMKEMKEATKK
;
A
#
# COMPACT_ATOMS: atom_id res chain seq x y z
N MET A 1 -23.73 -27.12 57.15
CA MET A 1 -22.64 -27.26 56.16
C MET A 1 -23.08 -28.22 55.03
N LYS A 2 -23.95 -27.79 54.11
CA LYS A 2 -24.53 -28.63 53.04
C LYS A 2 -24.89 -27.83 51.78
N LYS A 3 -23.97 -27.02 51.24
CA LYS A 3 -24.18 -26.30 49.96
C LYS A 3 -23.02 -26.40 48.96
N ASN A 4 -21.96 -27.14 49.25
CA ASN A 4 -20.75 -27.18 48.41
C ASN A 4 -20.55 -28.51 47.65
N ILE A 5 -21.53 -29.42 47.65
CA ILE A 5 -21.42 -30.73 46.98
C ILE A 5 -22.13 -30.74 45.61
N LEU A 6 -23.09 -29.83 45.38
CA LEU A 6 -23.87 -29.82 44.14
C LEU A 6 -23.14 -29.17 42.94
N ILE A 7 -22.15 -28.31 43.18
CA ILE A 7 -21.42 -27.59 42.12
C ILE A 7 -20.31 -28.46 41.51
N THR A 8 -19.75 -29.40 42.28
CA THR A 8 -18.67 -30.29 41.83
C THR A 8 -19.17 -31.43 40.94
N LEU A 9 -20.46 -31.74 40.96
CA LEU A 9 -21.07 -32.80 40.13
C LEU A 9 -21.40 -32.35 38.70
N CYS A 10 -21.50 -31.06 38.42
CA CYS A 10 -21.70 -30.55 37.05
C CYS A 10 -20.40 -30.50 36.22
N LEU A 11 -19.23 -30.53 36.85
CA LEU A 11 -17.93 -30.44 36.17
C LEU A 11 -17.34 -31.80 35.76
N LEU A 12 -17.97 -32.92 36.12
CA LEU A 12 -17.52 -34.27 35.75
C LEU A 12 -18.35 -34.96 34.66
N MET A 13 -19.42 -34.33 34.17
CA MET A 13 -20.29 -34.91 33.11
C MET A 13 -19.98 -34.38 31.70
N LEU A 14 -18.90 -33.59 31.53
CA LEU A 14 -18.42 -33.10 30.22
C LEU A 14 -17.27 -33.93 29.63
N SER A 15 -16.86 -35.02 30.28
CA SER A 15 -15.69 -35.83 29.88
C SER A 15 -16.04 -37.26 29.45
N ALA A 16 -17.18 -37.49 28.79
CA ALA A 16 -17.51 -38.83 28.29
C ALA A 16 -18.49 -38.82 27.10
N THR A 17 -18.04 -38.43 25.91
CA THR A 17 -18.46 -39.05 24.64
C THR A 17 -17.48 -38.65 23.53
N ILE A 18 -16.38 -39.40 23.42
CA ILE A 18 -15.65 -39.58 22.18
C ILE A 18 -15.66 -41.09 21.94
N THR A 19 -16.30 -41.56 20.87
CA THR A 19 -15.83 -42.68 20.03
C THR A 19 -16.77 -42.91 18.83
N TRP A 20 -16.25 -42.54 17.65
CA TRP A 20 -16.29 -43.21 16.34
C TRP A 20 -17.61 -43.73 15.73
N ALA A 21 -17.99 -43.15 14.58
CA ALA A 21 -18.21 -43.91 13.33
C ALA A 21 -18.25 -42.96 12.12
N GLN A 22 -17.55 -43.37 11.06
CA GLN A 22 -17.25 -42.65 9.84
C GLN A 22 -18.37 -42.78 8.78
N ASP A 23 -18.25 -41.93 7.76
CA ASP A 23 -18.43 -42.21 6.32
C ASP A 23 -19.49 -41.37 5.60
N ALA A 24 -18.98 -40.44 4.79
CA ALA A 24 -19.43 -40.02 3.46
C ALA A 24 -19.00 -38.55 3.25
N ASN A 25 -17.75 -38.29 2.90
CA ASN A 25 -17.27 -38.22 1.52
C ASN A 25 -17.52 -36.84 0.87
N PHE A 26 -16.59 -35.89 1.10
CA PHE A 26 -16.27 -34.84 0.13
C PHE A 26 -14.86 -34.29 0.40
N SER A 27 -13.84 -35.05 0.04
CA SER A 27 -12.47 -34.53 -0.07
C SER A 27 -11.63 -35.38 -1.03
N GLU A 28 -11.52 -34.90 -2.27
CA GLU A 28 -10.24 -34.80 -2.98
C GLU A 28 -10.16 -33.31 -3.32
N ILE A 29 -9.12 -32.56 -2.96
CA ILE A 29 -7.77 -32.72 -3.50
C ILE A 29 -6.76 -32.46 -2.38
N HIS A 30 -5.94 -33.47 -2.08
CA HIS A 30 -4.71 -33.31 -1.30
C HIS A 30 -3.62 -32.67 -2.16
N SER A 31 -2.94 -31.68 -1.60
CA SER A 31 -1.48 -31.78 -1.49
C SER A 31 -0.99 -30.85 -0.39
N ASN A 32 -0.60 -31.48 0.72
CA ASN A 32 0.23 -30.93 1.77
C ASN A 32 1.50 -30.30 1.20
N THR A 33 1.84 -29.10 1.65
CA THR A 33 3.24 -28.78 1.96
C THR A 33 3.24 -27.88 3.19
N SER A 34 3.80 -28.46 4.23
CA SER A 34 4.20 -27.92 5.53
C SER A 34 4.31 -26.40 5.65
N GLN A 35 3.63 -25.90 6.67
CA GLN A 35 4.05 -24.75 7.47
C GLN A 35 5.54 -24.91 7.84
N GLN A 36 6.41 -24.26 7.10
CA GLN A 36 7.77 -23.97 7.53
C GLN A 36 7.88 -22.47 7.61
N SER A 37 7.89 -21.98 8.86
CA SER A 37 8.33 -20.65 9.24
C SER A 37 9.63 -20.31 8.50
N ARG A 38 9.50 -19.55 7.42
CA ARG A 38 10.58 -18.78 6.85
C ARG A 38 10.14 -17.34 7.01
N THR A 39 10.83 -16.62 7.88
CA THR A 39 10.96 -15.18 7.72
C THR A 39 11.22 -14.92 6.23
N PRO A 40 10.49 -14.03 5.54
CA PRO A 40 10.88 -13.61 4.20
C PRO A 40 12.05 -12.64 4.33
N GLU A 41 13.13 -13.13 4.93
CA GLU A 41 14.47 -12.59 4.83
C GLU A 41 14.99 -13.00 3.45
N GLY A 42 14.36 -12.43 2.42
CA GLY A 42 14.45 -12.89 1.04
C GLY A 42 13.74 -12.00 0.02
N ASP A 43 12.76 -11.20 0.44
CA ASP A 43 12.24 -10.11 -0.39
C ASP A 43 13.06 -8.84 -0.17
N ARG A 44 14.37 -8.91 -0.50
CA ARG A 44 15.06 -7.70 -0.98
C ARG A 44 14.45 -7.37 -2.32
N HIS A 45 13.26 -6.79 -2.29
CA HIS A 45 12.68 -6.25 -3.48
C HIS A 45 13.67 -5.22 -4.05
N HIS A 46 14.11 -5.49 -5.26
CA HIS A 46 15.01 -4.67 -6.06
C HIS A 46 14.33 -3.34 -6.49
N TYR A 47 13.80 -2.57 -5.54
CA TYR A 47 13.35 -1.20 -5.79
C TYR A 47 14.51 -0.19 -5.69
N GLY A 48 15.71 -0.65 -5.32
CA GLY A 48 16.87 0.19 -4.96
C GLY A 48 17.93 0.43 -6.03
N LEU A 49 17.74 0.00 -7.29
CA LEU A 49 18.75 0.18 -8.36
C LEU A 49 18.31 1.09 -9.51
N TRP A 50 17.05 1.53 -9.55
CA TRP A 50 16.55 2.45 -10.58
C TRP A 50 16.35 3.89 -10.10
N ALA A 51 16.55 4.15 -8.80
CA ALA A 51 16.36 5.48 -8.19
C ALA A 51 17.54 6.44 -8.42
N LYS A 52 18.75 5.95 -8.76
CA LYS A 52 19.95 6.80 -8.86
C LYS A 52 20.23 7.33 -10.25
N ASP A 53 20.00 6.55 -11.31
CA ASP A 53 20.48 6.95 -12.64
C ASP A 53 19.45 7.70 -13.48
N LYS A 54 18.15 7.53 -13.21
CA LYS A 54 17.08 8.27 -13.89
C LYS A 54 15.86 8.36 -12.98
N LEU A 55 15.65 9.51 -12.35
CA LEU A 55 14.32 9.99 -11.98
C LEU A 55 13.41 9.78 -13.20
N MET A 56 12.62 8.71 -13.18
CA MET A 56 12.02 8.12 -14.37
C MET A 56 11.19 9.16 -15.13
N SER A 57 11.12 8.99 -16.46
CA SER A 57 10.04 9.58 -17.24
C SER A 57 8.70 9.32 -16.52
N PRO A 58 7.81 10.33 -16.45
CA PRO A 58 6.60 10.26 -15.63
C PRO A 58 5.82 8.98 -15.89
N PRO A 59 5.09 8.42 -14.90
CA PRO A 59 4.20 7.31 -15.16
C PRO A 59 3.23 7.70 -16.29
N GLN A 60 3.39 7.07 -17.46
CA GLN A 60 2.47 7.25 -18.58
C GLN A 60 1.21 6.47 -18.26
N PHE A 61 0.24 7.17 -17.68
CA PHE A 61 -0.96 6.59 -17.10
C PHE A 61 -2.03 6.38 -18.17
N LYS A 62 -1.80 5.41 -19.06
CA LYS A 62 -2.88 4.78 -19.82
C LYS A 62 -3.14 3.42 -19.19
N SER A 63 -4.27 3.28 -18.52
CA SER A 63 -4.74 2.00 -18.02
C SER A 63 -4.90 1.03 -19.19
N HIS A 64 -4.11 -0.04 -19.19
CA HIS A 64 -4.19 -1.11 -20.17
C HIS A 64 -4.22 -2.46 -19.43
N TRP A 65 -5.20 -2.62 -18.54
CA TRP A 65 -5.45 -3.96 -18.00
C TRP A 65 -5.94 -4.86 -19.13
N LYS A 66 -5.38 -6.07 -19.21
CA LYS A 66 -5.65 -7.03 -20.31
C LYS A 66 -6.97 -7.77 -20.12
N SER A 67 -7.48 -7.81 -18.89
CA SER A 67 -8.72 -8.52 -18.51
C SER A 67 -9.29 -7.98 -17.21
N ALA A 68 -10.51 -8.42 -16.85
CA ALA A 68 -11.12 -8.11 -15.55
C ALA A 68 -10.29 -8.67 -14.38
N ALA A 69 -9.76 -9.89 -14.52
CA ALA A 69 -8.89 -10.50 -13.50
C ALA A 69 -7.61 -9.69 -13.26
N ASP A 70 -6.98 -9.21 -14.34
CA ASP A 70 -5.81 -8.34 -14.28
C ASP A 70 -6.13 -7.01 -13.57
N SER A 71 -7.29 -6.42 -13.86
CA SER A 71 -7.74 -5.19 -13.16
C SER A 71 -7.95 -5.40 -11.66
N ILE A 72 -8.46 -6.57 -11.24
CA ILE A 72 -8.65 -6.91 -9.82
C ILE A 72 -7.28 -7.09 -9.14
N GLN A 73 -6.35 -7.77 -9.80
CA GLN A 73 -4.99 -7.95 -9.29
C GLN A 73 -4.27 -6.60 -9.13
N LYS A 74 -4.33 -5.75 -10.15
CA LYS A 74 -3.74 -4.40 -10.13
C LYS A 74 -4.37 -3.51 -9.07
N ARG A 75 -5.67 -3.66 -8.80
CA ARG A 75 -6.34 -2.95 -7.71
C ARG A 75 -5.84 -3.39 -6.33
N ARG A 76 -5.64 -4.70 -6.11
CA ARG A 76 -5.05 -5.20 -4.85
C ARG A 76 -3.62 -4.71 -4.67
N GLU A 77 -2.84 -4.75 -5.74
CA GLU A 77 -1.47 -4.21 -5.77
C GLU A 77 -1.45 -2.71 -5.42
N PHE A 78 -2.36 -1.93 -6.02
CA PHE A 78 -2.51 -0.50 -5.72
C PHE A 78 -2.76 -0.24 -4.23
N VAL A 79 -3.72 -0.94 -3.63
CA VAL A 79 -4.06 -0.77 -2.21
C VAL A 79 -2.87 -1.08 -1.31
N ASN A 80 -2.15 -2.18 -1.59
CA ASN A 80 -0.96 -2.56 -0.84
C ASN A 80 0.16 -1.51 -0.96
N LEU A 81 0.42 -1.01 -2.16
CA LEU A 81 1.44 0.00 -2.42
C LEU A 81 1.09 1.36 -1.78
N CYS A 82 -0.18 1.76 -1.82
CA CYS A 82 -0.65 2.93 -1.08
C CYS A 82 -0.41 2.77 0.44
N GLY A 83 -0.72 1.61 1.01
CA GLY A 83 -0.46 1.34 2.43
C GLY A 83 1.01 1.54 2.80
N LYS A 84 1.94 1.01 2.00
CA LYS A 84 3.38 1.23 2.19
C LYS A 84 3.76 2.70 2.04
N ALA A 85 3.33 3.36 0.96
CA ALA A 85 3.65 4.76 0.72
C ALA A 85 3.16 5.68 1.85
N PHE A 86 1.97 5.40 2.40
CA PHE A 86 1.40 6.17 3.50
C PHE A 86 2.18 5.94 4.79
N GLY A 87 2.55 4.70 5.10
CA GLY A 87 3.41 4.40 6.24
C GLY A 87 4.74 5.16 6.18
N TYR A 88 5.43 5.12 5.03
CA TYR A 88 6.68 5.86 4.85
C TYR A 88 6.50 7.39 4.90
N TYR A 89 5.37 7.90 4.43
CA TYR A 89 5.07 9.33 4.53
C TYR A 89 4.88 9.77 6.00
N ASP A 90 4.25 8.93 6.81
CA ASP A 90 4.09 9.15 8.24
C ASP A 90 5.45 9.12 8.95
N GLU A 91 6.33 8.20 8.55
CA GLU A 91 7.73 8.09 9.00
C GLU A 91 8.66 9.23 8.50
N LYS A 92 8.17 10.13 7.63
CA LYS A 92 8.94 11.20 6.98
C LYS A 92 10.05 10.69 6.05
N ASP A 93 9.92 9.46 5.57
CA ASP A 93 10.79 8.90 4.54
C ASP A 93 10.26 9.28 3.14
N ALA A 94 10.71 10.43 2.66
CA ALA A 94 10.29 10.96 1.37
C ALA A 94 10.71 10.05 0.19
N LEU A 95 11.87 9.39 0.28
CA LEU A 95 12.38 8.53 -0.79
C LEU A 95 11.49 7.30 -0.95
N ASN A 96 11.23 6.58 0.14
CA ASN A 96 10.38 5.39 0.09
C ASN A 96 8.92 5.75 -0.23
N THR A 97 8.42 6.91 0.25
CA THR A 97 7.10 7.41 -0.14
C THR A 97 6.98 7.54 -1.66
N VAL A 98 7.95 8.16 -2.32
CA VAL A 98 7.97 8.30 -3.78
C VAL A 98 8.07 6.94 -4.47
N ILE A 99 8.95 6.05 -4.01
CA ILE A 99 9.14 4.72 -4.61
C ILE A 99 7.83 3.93 -4.63
N TYR A 100 7.17 3.81 -3.48
CA TYR A 100 5.93 3.04 -3.37
C TYR A 100 4.75 3.77 -4.01
N GLY A 101 4.70 5.10 -3.90
CA GLY A 101 3.60 5.88 -4.47
C GLY A 101 3.61 5.96 -5.99
N ASP A 102 4.78 6.11 -6.62
CA ASP A 102 4.88 6.00 -8.08
C ASP A 102 4.54 4.59 -8.57
N SER A 103 4.95 3.56 -7.82
CA SER A 103 4.58 2.17 -8.11
C SER A 103 3.06 1.99 -8.03
N ALA A 104 2.41 2.59 -7.03
CA ALA A 104 0.95 2.57 -6.90
C ALA A 104 0.30 3.23 -8.13
N LEU A 105 0.71 4.43 -8.49
CA LEU A 105 0.16 5.14 -9.66
C LEU A 105 0.40 4.40 -10.99
N ARG A 106 1.47 3.59 -11.12
CA ARG A 106 1.73 2.76 -12.30
C ARG A 106 0.73 1.60 -12.47
N THR A 107 -0.01 1.23 -11.43
CA THR A 107 -1.07 0.21 -11.54
C THR A 107 -2.26 0.66 -12.40
N GLY A 108 -2.37 1.96 -12.69
CA GLY A 108 -3.51 2.53 -13.40
C GLY A 108 -4.69 2.88 -12.50
N PHE A 109 -4.56 2.70 -11.19
CA PHE A 109 -5.47 3.23 -10.18
C PHE A 109 -4.89 4.47 -9.53
N ASP A 110 -5.77 5.34 -9.03
CA ASP A 110 -5.39 6.55 -8.33
C ASP A 110 -6.37 6.88 -7.19
N ASN A 111 -5.92 7.74 -6.30
CA ASN A 111 -6.74 8.45 -5.32
C ASN A 111 -6.08 9.81 -5.04
N ASP A 112 -6.81 10.69 -4.36
CA ASP A 112 -6.33 12.01 -3.98
C ASP A 112 -5.07 11.96 -3.10
N GLN A 113 -5.12 11.18 -2.03
CA GLN A 113 -4.09 11.11 -1.00
C GLN A 113 -2.71 10.72 -1.56
N ILE A 114 -2.64 9.74 -2.47
CA ILE A 114 -1.36 9.30 -3.03
C ILE A 114 -0.72 10.38 -3.90
N TYR A 115 -1.50 11.13 -4.68
CA TYR A 115 -0.97 12.25 -5.46
C TYR A 115 -0.41 13.35 -4.56
N PHE A 116 -1.08 13.66 -3.45
CA PHE A 116 -0.62 14.65 -2.50
C PHE A 116 0.69 14.23 -1.84
N TYR A 117 0.76 13.01 -1.31
CA TYR A 117 1.95 12.55 -0.59
C TYR A 117 3.15 12.43 -1.51
N VAL A 118 2.98 11.84 -2.70
CA VAL A 118 4.07 11.75 -3.69
C VAL A 118 4.56 13.13 -4.10
N ALA A 119 3.66 14.08 -4.38
CA ALA A 119 4.07 15.43 -4.78
C ALA A 119 4.83 16.18 -3.68
N LEU A 120 4.38 16.06 -2.42
CA LEU A 120 5.06 16.66 -1.28
C LEU A 120 6.40 15.98 -0.97
N SER A 121 6.49 14.67 -1.11
CA SER A 121 7.75 13.95 -0.95
C SER A 121 8.76 14.29 -2.04
N TYR A 122 8.31 14.50 -3.29
CA TYR A 122 9.17 15.06 -4.33
C TYR A 122 9.68 16.47 -3.98
N GLU A 123 8.83 17.33 -3.40
CA GLU A 123 9.23 18.66 -2.90
C GLU A 123 10.29 18.54 -1.79
N GLN A 124 10.12 17.62 -0.83
CA GLN A 124 11.07 17.35 0.24
C GLN A 124 12.43 16.85 -0.26
N LEU A 125 12.44 16.05 -1.34
CA LEU A 125 13.66 15.59 -2.00
C LEU A 125 14.31 16.67 -2.89
N GLY A 126 13.70 17.85 -3.02
CA GLY A 126 14.16 18.92 -3.90
C GLY A 126 13.88 18.70 -5.38
N ASP A 127 13.13 17.65 -5.75
CA ASP A 127 12.69 17.44 -7.13
C ASP A 127 11.38 18.19 -7.41
N TYR A 128 11.52 19.51 -7.52
CA TYR A 128 10.41 20.42 -7.80
C TYR A 128 9.79 20.19 -9.18
N LYS A 129 10.53 19.61 -10.14
CA LYS A 129 10.00 19.32 -11.48
C LYS A 129 8.99 18.17 -11.42
N GLN A 130 9.33 17.10 -10.71
CA GLN A 130 8.39 15.99 -10.52
C GLN A 130 7.23 16.39 -9.61
N ALA A 131 7.47 17.15 -8.54
CA ALA A 131 6.40 17.68 -7.69
C ALA A 131 5.35 18.46 -8.49
N GLU A 132 5.76 19.40 -9.36
CA GLU A 132 4.82 20.16 -10.20
C GLU A 132 4.05 19.26 -11.16
N ARG A 133 4.72 18.25 -11.74
CA ARG A 133 4.08 17.31 -12.67
C ARG A 133 3.03 16.47 -11.96
N THR A 134 3.32 15.94 -10.78
CA THR A 134 2.38 15.16 -9.96
C THR A 134 1.15 15.99 -9.59
N PHE A 135 1.33 17.27 -9.20
CA PHE A 135 0.19 18.18 -8.96
C PHE A 135 -0.63 18.47 -10.23
N LYS A 136 0.02 18.62 -11.39
CA LYS A 136 -0.68 18.79 -12.68
C LYS A 136 -1.50 17.54 -13.04
N GLN A 137 -0.94 16.36 -12.81
CA GLN A 137 -1.65 15.09 -13.03
C GLN A 137 -2.87 14.98 -12.12
N ALA A 138 -2.71 15.25 -10.82
CA ALA A 138 -3.82 15.28 -9.88
C ALA A 138 -4.95 16.21 -10.34
N ARG A 139 -4.59 17.42 -10.80
CA ARG A 139 -5.57 18.35 -11.37
C ARG A 139 -6.25 17.79 -12.62
N SER A 140 -5.51 17.17 -13.55
CA SER A 140 -6.10 16.59 -14.76
C SER A 140 -7.06 15.45 -14.48
N ARG A 141 -6.89 14.76 -13.35
CA ARG A 141 -7.77 13.69 -12.87
C ARG A 141 -9.04 14.17 -12.17
N GLY A 142 -9.23 15.49 -12.06
CA GLY A 142 -10.38 16.04 -11.35
C GLY A 142 -10.29 15.85 -9.83
N ILE A 143 -9.09 15.61 -9.29
CA ILE A 143 -8.90 15.42 -7.86
C ILE A 143 -9.29 16.72 -7.14
N PRO A 144 -10.18 16.64 -6.13
CA PRO A 144 -10.55 17.81 -5.33
C PRO A 144 -9.30 18.50 -4.78
N ASN A 145 -9.30 19.83 -4.78
CA ASN A 145 -8.23 20.65 -4.21
C ASN A 145 -6.88 20.64 -4.96
N ALA A 146 -6.67 19.77 -5.96
CA ALA A 146 -5.39 19.70 -6.68
C ALA A 146 -5.01 21.03 -7.37
N GLY A 147 -6.00 21.79 -7.87
CA GLY A 147 -5.76 23.12 -8.42
C GLY A 147 -5.25 24.13 -7.38
N ARG A 148 -5.77 24.07 -6.14
CA ARG A 148 -5.30 24.91 -5.03
C ARG A 148 -3.88 24.52 -4.62
N ALA A 149 -3.62 23.21 -4.53
CA ALA A 149 -2.31 22.66 -4.20
C ALA A 149 -1.23 23.08 -5.21
N LEU A 150 -1.52 22.94 -6.51
CA LEU A 150 -0.62 23.38 -7.58
C LEU A 150 -0.33 24.89 -7.52
N LYS A 151 -1.36 25.71 -7.23
CA LYS A 151 -1.18 27.16 -7.08
C LYS A 151 -0.30 27.50 -5.88
N ALA A 152 -0.52 26.84 -4.74
CA ALA A 152 0.28 27.02 -3.53
C ALA A 152 1.73 26.60 -3.75
N PHE A 153 1.96 25.45 -4.38
CA PHE A 153 3.29 24.97 -4.77
C PHE A 153 4.01 26.01 -5.65
N ARG A 154 3.37 26.50 -6.72
CA ARG A 154 3.98 27.50 -7.61
C ARG A 154 4.31 28.81 -6.91
N LYS A 155 3.47 29.23 -5.95
CA LYS A 155 3.74 30.42 -5.12
C LYS A 155 5.01 30.22 -4.30
N ARG A 156 5.16 29.10 -3.57
CA ARG A 156 6.37 28.78 -2.81
C ARG A 156 7.62 28.74 -3.69
N MET A 157 7.52 28.12 -4.87
CA MET A 157 8.63 28.05 -5.83
C MET A 157 9.07 29.43 -6.33
N LYS A 158 8.12 30.35 -6.54
CA LYS A 158 8.42 31.74 -6.91
C LYS A 158 9.15 32.47 -5.78
N GLU A 159 8.63 32.36 -4.56
CA GLU A 159 9.22 32.99 -3.36
C GLU A 159 10.63 32.47 -3.10
N MET A 160 10.86 31.16 -3.20
CA MET A 160 12.19 30.56 -3.06
C MET A 160 13.17 31.11 -4.11
N LYS A 161 12.75 31.22 -5.38
CA LYS A 161 13.57 31.76 -6.46
C LYS A 161 13.93 33.23 -6.23
N GLU A 162 13.03 34.01 -5.67
CA GLU A 162 13.26 35.42 -5.32
C GLU A 162 14.21 35.55 -4.12
N ALA A 163 14.09 34.66 -3.12
CA ALA A 163 14.98 34.62 -1.97
C ALA A 163 16.44 34.28 -2.37
N THR A 164 16.64 33.34 -3.30
CA THR A 164 17.98 32.94 -3.77
C THR A 164 18.70 34.00 -4.62
N LYS A 165 18.00 35.06 -5.03
CA LYS A 165 18.57 36.15 -5.86
C LYS A 165 19.11 37.33 -5.04
N LYS A 166 18.77 37.39 -3.75
CA LYS A 166 19.26 38.41 -2.82
C LYS A 166 20.55 37.95 -2.18
#